data_AF-A0A1M6NV50-F1
#
_entry.id   AF-A0A1M6NV50-F1
#
_cell.length_a   1.000
_cell.length_b   1.000
_cell.length_c   1.000
_cell.angle_alpha   90.00
_cell.angle_beta   90.00
_cell.angle_gamma   90.00
#
_symmetry.space_group_name_H-M   'P 1'
#
loop_
_entity.id
_entity.type
_entity.pdbx_description
1 polymer ?
#
loop_
_entity_poly.entity_id
_entity_poly.type
_entity_poly.pdbx_seq_one_letter_code
_entity_poly.pdbx_strand_id
1 'polypeptide(L)'
;ETLILSGSANINGTGNTLDNMITGNSGNNVLTGGAGNDTLDGGLGADTLYGGAGNDLYLVDYTGDAVIENANEGLDTVQSSISYTLGANVENLRLMGITSINGNGNTLNNVLAGNNGNNILDGSTGMDTLIGGLGNDTYIVDNIGDVVIENTNEGADTVQASIIYTLGANIENLILSSSANLNGTGNALDNLITGNSGSNLLTGGAGNDTLDGGSGADLLYGSTGNDTYIVDNAGDVVTENANEGTDTVQSIITYILGSNVENLILSSSANLNGTGNALDNLIAGNSGNNILTGGAGNDTLNGGAGADSLYGGAGNDVLCGGTGDDTYLYGIGSGNDSIDDYDPSGGSNTLQFQNLVMASVTFTQNGNDLVCTLTQTGENICVSNWTVGTSYQIAQFQFTDGTLNAVQVNQKIGSMAG
;
A
#
# COMPACT_ATOMS: atom_id res chain seq x y z
N GLU A 1 47.73 24.68 -2.18
CA GLU A 1 48.90 24.27 -1.37
C GLU A 1 48.49 23.14 -0.41
N THR A 2 49.41 22.39 0.19
CA THR A 2 49.08 21.25 1.07
C THR A 2 49.70 21.39 2.46
N LEU A 3 48.90 21.24 3.52
CA LEU A 3 49.31 21.17 4.91
C LEU A 3 48.82 19.84 5.52
N ILE A 4 49.71 19.08 6.15
CA ILE A 4 49.37 17.82 6.81
C ILE A 4 49.90 17.87 8.25
N LEU A 5 49.00 17.77 9.22
CA LEU A 5 49.34 17.66 10.63
C LEU A 5 49.64 16.19 10.97
N SER A 6 50.50 15.97 11.95
CA SER A 6 50.87 14.61 12.38
C SER A 6 50.95 14.50 13.90
N GLY A 7 50.93 13.26 14.40
CA GLY A 7 50.88 12.98 15.83
C GLY A 7 49.45 12.96 16.38
N SER A 8 49.31 13.04 17.70
CA SER A 8 48.02 12.95 18.39
C SER A 8 47.75 14.14 19.32
N ALA A 9 48.51 15.22 19.14
CA ALA A 9 48.32 16.44 19.90
C ALA A 9 47.31 17.33 19.18
N ASN A 10 46.52 18.07 19.96
CA ASN A 10 45.58 19.07 19.46
C ASN A 10 46.37 20.22 18.83
N ILE A 11 46.61 20.14 17.52
CA ILE A 11 47.38 21.12 16.75
C ILE A 11 46.44 21.73 15.71
N ASN A 12 46.55 23.03 15.51
CA ASN A 12 45.70 23.76 14.57
C ASN A 12 46.43 23.98 13.25
N GLY A 13 45.66 24.06 12.16
CA GLY A 13 46.14 24.35 10.81
C GLY A 13 45.54 25.64 10.29
N THR A 14 46.32 26.44 9.57
CA THR A 14 45.81 27.65 8.91
C THR A 14 46.41 27.74 7.51
N GLY A 15 45.54 27.88 6.52
CA GLY A 15 45.88 28.11 5.13
C GLY A 15 46.17 29.58 4.82
N ASN A 16 46.10 29.91 3.54
CA ASN A 16 46.40 31.22 2.98
C ASN A 16 45.28 31.65 2.02
N THR A 17 45.59 32.41 0.97
CA THR A 17 44.60 32.97 0.03
C THR A 17 44.52 32.20 -1.29
N LEU A 18 44.98 30.96 -1.30
CA LEU A 18 44.99 30.06 -2.45
C LEU A 18 44.21 28.80 -2.06
N ASP A 19 43.80 28.01 -3.04
CA ASP A 19 43.17 26.71 -2.83
C ASP A 19 44.09 25.78 -2.01
N ASN A 20 43.73 25.47 -0.78
CA ASN A 20 44.52 24.71 0.18
C ASN A 20 43.91 23.33 0.45
N MET A 21 44.76 22.34 0.68
CA MET A 21 44.37 21.02 1.18
C MET A 21 44.99 20.87 2.57
N ILE A 22 44.16 20.86 3.60
CA ILE A 22 44.57 20.80 4.99
C ILE A 22 44.05 19.50 5.61
N THR A 23 44.96 18.63 6.02
CA THR A 23 44.63 17.38 6.71
C THR A 23 45.11 17.44 8.16
N GLY A 24 44.20 17.21 9.10
CA GLY A 24 44.45 17.13 10.52
C GLY A 24 45.09 15.81 10.95
N ASN A 25 45.22 15.62 12.26
CA ASN A 25 45.86 14.46 12.87
C ASN A 25 44.84 13.63 13.67
N SER A 26 45.23 12.99 14.78
CA SER A 26 44.28 12.22 15.61
C SER A 26 43.81 12.93 16.88
N GLY A 27 44.21 14.19 17.07
CA GLY A 27 43.72 15.05 18.15
C GLY A 27 42.68 16.03 17.64
N ASN A 28 42.02 16.73 18.55
CA ASN A 28 41.02 17.73 18.19
C ASN A 28 41.71 18.98 17.61
N ASN A 29 41.53 19.22 16.33
CA ASN A 29 42.16 20.26 15.53
C ASN A 29 41.18 21.39 15.25
N VAL A 30 41.70 22.62 15.14
CA VAL A 30 41.00 23.72 14.47
C VAL A 30 41.70 23.98 13.15
N LEU A 31 41.01 23.75 12.05
CA LEU A 31 41.52 23.94 10.70
C LEU A 31 40.85 25.16 10.06
N THR A 32 41.63 26.07 9.51
CA THR A 32 41.13 27.27 8.81
C THR A 32 41.72 27.33 7.40
N GLY A 33 40.89 27.30 6.37
CA GLY A 33 41.31 27.37 4.95
C GLY A 33 41.80 28.77 4.59
N GLY A 34 40.94 29.77 4.73
CA GLY A 34 41.25 31.17 4.47
C GLY A 34 40.43 31.71 3.31
N ALA A 35 41.06 31.95 2.17
CA ALA A 35 40.35 32.29 0.94
C ALA A 35 40.85 31.40 -0.20
N GLY A 36 40.01 31.16 -1.19
CA GLY A 36 40.24 30.13 -2.20
C GLY A 36 39.30 28.95 -1.99
N ASN A 37 39.37 27.95 -2.86
CA ASN A 37 38.56 26.75 -2.72
C ASN A 37 39.38 25.69 -1.97
N ASP A 38 39.16 25.60 -0.67
CA ASP A 38 39.92 24.80 0.26
C ASP A 38 39.29 23.41 0.45
N THR A 39 40.11 22.42 0.81
CA THR A 39 39.70 21.08 1.20
C THR A 39 40.23 20.80 2.60
N LEU A 40 39.33 20.63 3.57
CA LEU A 40 39.64 20.44 4.97
C LEU A 40 39.21 19.04 5.41
N ASP A 41 40.16 18.27 5.92
CA ASP A 41 39.95 16.94 6.51
C ASP A 41 40.47 16.98 7.94
N GLY A 42 39.58 16.85 8.93
CA GLY A 42 39.94 16.87 10.36
C GLY A 42 40.84 15.70 10.77
N GLY A 43 40.76 14.59 10.03
CA GLY A 43 41.30 13.31 10.48
C GLY A 43 40.44 12.74 11.60
N LEU A 44 41.09 12.11 12.59
CA LEU A 44 40.35 11.56 13.74
C LEU A 44 40.29 12.62 14.84
N GLY A 45 39.20 12.65 15.59
CA GLY A 45 39.05 13.55 16.74
C GLY A 45 37.79 14.38 16.59
N ALA A 46 37.52 15.25 17.55
CA ALA A 46 36.42 16.23 17.41
C ALA A 46 37.00 17.53 16.87
N ASP A 47 36.90 17.73 15.57
CA ASP A 47 37.56 18.83 14.87
C ASP A 47 36.62 20.02 14.63
N THR A 48 37.21 21.20 14.41
CA THR A 48 36.45 22.38 13.97
C THR A 48 37.05 22.90 12.67
N LEU A 49 36.25 22.90 11.62
CA LEU A 49 36.65 23.21 10.26
C LEU A 49 36.04 24.55 9.81
N TYR A 50 36.88 25.49 9.41
CA TYR A 50 36.51 26.80 8.86
C TYR A 50 37.08 26.91 7.46
N GLY A 51 36.28 26.83 6.41
CA GLY A 51 36.77 26.97 5.03
C GLY A 51 37.18 28.41 4.75
N GLY A 52 36.25 29.34 4.97
CA GLY A 52 36.47 30.77 4.73
C GLY A 52 35.91 31.16 3.36
N ALA A 53 36.51 32.12 2.67
CA ALA A 53 35.92 32.63 1.43
C ALA A 53 36.28 31.78 0.20
N GLY A 54 35.31 31.17 -0.46
CA GLY A 54 35.46 30.31 -1.62
C GLY A 54 34.52 29.12 -1.51
N ASN A 55 34.55 28.24 -2.50
CA ASN A 55 33.74 27.02 -2.47
C ASN A 55 34.57 25.90 -1.86
N ASP A 56 34.38 25.66 -0.57
CA ASP A 56 35.21 24.74 0.19
C ASP A 56 34.59 23.35 0.30
N LEU A 57 35.46 22.38 0.58
CA LEU A 57 35.13 20.98 0.77
C LEU A 57 35.57 20.52 2.17
N TYR A 58 34.61 20.07 2.97
CA TYR A 58 34.83 19.53 4.31
C TYR A 58 34.68 18.01 4.30
N LEU A 59 35.66 17.27 4.80
CA LEU A 59 35.58 15.83 5.01
C LEU A 59 35.27 15.58 6.49
N VAL A 60 34.14 14.93 6.74
CA VAL A 60 33.64 14.63 8.09
C VAL A 60 33.54 13.12 8.27
N ASP A 61 34.21 12.60 9.29
CA ASP A 61 34.19 11.17 9.62
C ASP A 61 33.89 10.89 11.10
N TYR A 62 33.81 11.94 11.93
CA TYR A 62 33.56 11.81 13.35
C TYR A 62 32.39 12.70 13.80
N THR A 63 31.54 12.17 14.68
CA THR A 63 30.34 12.88 15.14
C THR A 63 30.63 14.11 16.00
N GLY A 64 31.87 14.27 16.45
CA GLY A 64 32.35 15.46 17.14
C GLY A 64 32.81 16.59 16.23
N ASP A 65 32.88 16.37 14.91
CA ASP A 65 33.32 17.38 13.96
C ASP A 65 32.28 18.48 13.78
N ALA A 66 32.75 19.72 13.75
CA ALA A 66 31.94 20.91 13.55
C ALA A 66 32.45 21.70 12.34
N VAL A 67 31.59 21.84 11.33
CA VAL A 67 31.81 22.75 10.20
C VAL A 67 31.22 24.10 10.56
N ILE A 68 32.02 25.15 10.45
CA ILE A 68 31.61 26.52 10.77
C ILE A 68 31.83 27.40 9.55
N GLU A 69 30.76 27.99 9.07
CA GLU A 69 30.73 28.86 7.90
C GLU A 69 29.97 30.16 8.21
N ASN A 70 30.49 31.28 7.74
CA ASN A 70 29.80 32.57 7.81
C ASN A 70 29.00 32.82 6.54
N ALA A 71 28.01 33.72 6.63
CA ALA A 71 27.20 34.06 5.47
C ALA A 71 28.03 34.70 4.34
N ASN A 72 27.75 34.28 3.09
CA ASN A 72 28.40 34.75 1.86
C ASN A 72 29.88 34.34 1.74
N GLU A 73 30.25 33.19 2.30
CA GLU A 73 31.60 32.64 2.19
C GLU A 73 31.77 31.78 0.94
N GLY A 74 30.73 31.12 0.43
CA GLY A 74 30.78 30.52 -0.90
C GLY A 74 29.60 29.63 -1.21
N LEU A 75 29.87 28.58 -1.98
CA LEU A 75 28.99 27.41 -2.10
C LEU A 75 29.77 26.20 -1.60
N ASP A 76 29.42 25.76 -0.41
CA ASP A 76 30.26 24.87 0.38
C ASP A 76 29.71 23.44 0.38
N THR A 77 30.60 22.46 0.51
CA THR A 77 30.24 21.03 0.46
C THR A 77 30.80 20.27 1.64
N VAL A 78 29.94 19.56 2.36
CA VAL A 78 30.32 18.53 3.31
C VAL A 78 30.27 17.16 2.64
N GLN A 79 31.37 16.42 2.70
CA GLN A 79 31.42 14.99 2.42
C GLN A 79 31.49 14.23 3.73
N SER A 80 30.44 13.48 4.06
CA SER A 80 30.35 12.80 5.35
C SER A 80 30.33 11.29 5.20
N SER A 81 31.13 10.58 6.00
CA SER A 81 31.07 9.12 6.13
C SER A 81 30.24 8.63 7.32
N ILE A 82 29.52 9.56 7.97
CA ILE A 82 28.59 9.34 9.07
C ILE A 82 27.28 10.08 8.78
N SER A 83 26.24 9.84 9.58
CA SER A 83 25.05 10.71 9.53
C SER A 83 25.42 12.13 9.92
N TYR A 84 24.92 13.12 9.18
CA TYR A 84 25.32 14.50 9.35
C TYR A 84 24.17 15.48 9.19
N THR A 85 24.25 16.60 9.90
CA THR A 85 23.33 17.73 9.79
C THR A 85 24.15 18.96 9.43
N LEU A 86 23.81 19.62 8.33
CA LEU A 86 24.51 20.82 7.89
C LEU A 86 24.39 21.93 8.94
N GLY A 87 25.53 22.54 9.28
CA GLY A 87 25.56 23.80 10.02
C GLY A 87 24.95 24.93 9.20
N ALA A 88 24.66 26.06 9.83
CA ALA A 88 24.17 27.24 9.11
C ALA A 88 25.14 27.67 8.00
N ASN A 89 24.59 28.26 6.94
CA ASN A 89 25.29 28.75 5.74
C ASN A 89 25.79 27.67 4.79
N VAL A 90 26.00 26.42 5.22
CA VAL A 90 26.46 25.37 4.31
C VAL A 90 25.36 24.91 3.35
N GLU A 91 25.65 24.83 2.06
CA GLU A 91 24.64 24.48 1.04
C GLU A 91 24.58 22.99 0.70
N ASN A 92 25.71 22.28 0.61
CA ASN A 92 25.72 20.94 0.03
C ASN A 92 26.18 19.86 1.02
N LEU A 93 25.48 18.72 1.01
CA LEU A 93 25.86 17.51 1.74
C LEU A 93 25.96 16.34 0.76
N ARG A 94 27.04 15.57 0.86
CA ARG A 94 27.22 14.31 0.15
C ARG A 94 27.63 13.20 1.11
N LEU A 95 26.78 12.20 1.27
CA LEU A 95 27.06 11.02 2.09
C LEU A 95 28.00 10.07 1.35
N MET A 96 28.86 9.40 2.10
CA MET A 96 29.92 8.53 1.59
C MET A 96 29.70 7.10 2.05
N GLY A 97 30.22 6.15 1.27
CA GLY A 97 30.24 4.74 1.65
C GLY A 97 28.97 3.99 1.25
N ILE A 98 28.72 2.88 1.95
CA ILE A 98 27.65 1.93 1.61
C ILE A 98 26.74 1.63 2.81
N THR A 99 27.00 2.25 3.96
CA THR A 99 26.22 2.07 5.17
C THR A 99 25.06 3.03 5.18
N SER A 100 23.91 2.62 5.72
CA SER A 100 22.77 3.49 5.96
C SER A 100 23.11 4.60 6.95
N ILE A 101 23.29 5.81 6.43
CA ILE A 101 23.52 7.05 7.18
C ILE A 101 22.56 8.12 6.65
N ASN A 102 22.28 9.15 7.45
CA ASN A 102 21.24 10.12 7.12
C ASN A 102 21.83 11.52 6.92
N GLY A 103 21.17 12.31 6.08
CA GLY A 103 21.57 13.68 5.78
C GLY A 103 20.46 14.64 6.12
N ASN A 104 20.77 15.63 6.96
CA ASN A 104 19.86 16.73 7.24
C ASN A 104 20.46 18.05 6.75
N GLY A 105 19.64 18.86 6.09
CA GLY A 105 19.96 20.21 5.66
C GLY A 105 19.82 21.22 6.80
N ASN A 106 19.70 22.48 6.40
CA ASN A 106 19.45 23.63 7.25
C ASN A 106 18.35 24.49 6.59
N THR A 107 18.19 25.74 6.99
CA THR A 107 17.11 26.59 6.45
C THR A 107 17.37 27.17 5.06
N LEU A 108 18.51 26.87 4.44
CA LEU A 108 18.85 27.29 3.08
C LEU A 108 18.26 26.33 2.04
N ASN A 109 18.45 26.65 0.76
CA ASN A 109 18.20 25.71 -0.33
C ASN A 109 19.41 24.80 -0.46
N ASN A 110 19.33 23.61 0.13
CA ASN A 110 20.39 22.64 0.18
C ASN A 110 20.34 21.63 -0.98
N VAL A 111 21.50 21.08 -1.32
CA VAL A 111 21.61 19.87 -2.17
C VAL A 111 22.13 18.73 -1.30
N LEU A 112 21.29 17.72 -1.10
CA LEU A 112 21.59 16.54 -0.30
C LEU A 112 21.71 15.34 -1.23
N ALA A 113 22.91 14.77 -1.30
CA ALA A 113 23.18 13.53 -2.01
C ALA A 113 23.50 12.41 -1.03
N GLY A 114 22.73 11.34 -1.07
CA GLY A 114 22.94 10.12 -0.32
C GLY A 114 24.07 9.25 -0.91
N ASN A 115 24.15 8.04 -0.38
CA ASN A 115 25.17 7.05 -0.70
C ASN A 115 24.53 5.75 -1.22
N ASN A 116 25.17 4.60 -1.04
CA ASN A 116 24.64 3.32 -1.55
C ASN A 116 23.84 2.52 -0.51
N GLY A 117 23.61 3.08 0.67
CA GLY A 117 22.77 2.48 1.69
C GLY A 117 21.47 3.27 1.82
N ASN A 118 20.48 2.68 2.48
CA ASN A 118 19.21 3.33 2.74
C ASN A 118 19.41 4.58 3.62
N ASN A 119 19.14 5.76 3.08
CA ASN A 119 19.33 7.06 3.69
C ASN A 119 17.99 7.73 3.98
N ILE A 120 17.94 8.53 5.03
CA ILE A 120 16.89 9.53 5.22
C ILE A 120 17.50 10.89 4.89
N LEU A 121 16.92 11.59 3.92
CA LEU A 121 17.32 12.92 3.49
C LEU A 121 16.22 13.93 3.84
N ASP A 122 16.54 14.88 4.72
CA ASP A 122 15.64 15.94 5.16
C ASP A 122 16.28 17.30 4.89
N GLY A 123 15.79 18.02 3.89
CA GLY A 123 16.29 19.36 3.55
C GLY A 123 15.96 20.43 4.59
N SER A 124 15.02 20.16 5.50
CA SER A 124 14.33 21.16 6.32
C SER A 124 13.49 22.12 5.45
N THR A 125 13.33 23.38 5.88
CA THR A 125 12.33 24.30 5.30
C THR A 125 12.72 24.92 3.94
N GLY A 126 13.89 24.59 3.41
CA GLY A 126 14.47 25.16 2.20
C GLY A 126 13.69 24.82 0.94
N MET A 127 14.15 25.29 -0.22
CA MET A 127 13.78 24.64 -1.49
C MET A 127 14.93 23.72 -1.86
N ASP A 128 14.82 22.46 -1.50
CA ASP A 128 15.95 21.55 -1.45
C ASP A 128 16.00 20.63 -2.66
N THR A 129 17.18 20.10 -2.97
CA THR A 129 17.34 19.01 -3.93
C THR A 129 17.83 17.77 -3.20
N LEU A 130 17.02 16.71 -3.21
CA LEU A 130 17.29 15.46 -2.51
C LEU A 130 17.56 14.35 -3.54
N ILE A 131 18.72 13.70 -3.42
CA ILE A 131 19.22 12.68 -4.35
C ILE A 131 19.63 11.46 -3.51
N GLY A 132 18.90 10.35 -3.56
CA GLY A 132 19.11 9.19 -2.68
C GLY A 132 20.38 8.41 -2.99
N GLY A 133 20.53 7.98 -4.24
CA GLY A 133 21.64 7.13 -4.64
C GLY A 133 21.17 5.69 -4.76
N LEU A 134 21.95 4.69 -4.32
CA LEU A 134 21.46 3.30 -4.30
C LEU A 134 20.90 2.97 -2.92
N GLY A 135 19.99 2.01 -2.86
CA GLY A 135 19.34 1.62 -1.61
C GLY A 135 17.92 2.13 -1.58
N ASN A 136 17.18 1.76 -0.53
CA ASN A 136 15.80 2.21 -0.37
C ASN A 136 15.80 3.44 0.54
N ASP A 137 15.73 4.62 -0.07
CA ASP A 137 15.88 5.91 0.56
C ASP A 137 14.53 6.52 0.96
N THR A 138 14.59 7.52 1.84
CA THR A 138 13.42 8.28 2.28
C THR A 138 13.70 9.77 2.18
N TYR A 139 12.87 10.47 1.42
CA TYR A 139 12.91 11.90 1.19
C TYR A 139 11.85 12.60 2.04
N ILE A 140 12.26 13.49 2.95
CA ILE A 140 11.32 14.32 3.69
C ILE A 140 11.05 15.58 2.86
N VAL A 141 9.79 15.76 2.45
CA VAL A 141 9.37 16.89 1.61
C VAL A 141 8.37 17.74 2.38
N ASP A 142 8.74 19.00 2.64
CA ASP A 142 7.89 19.95 3.36
C ASP A 142 7.70 21.27 2.59
N ASN A 143 8.44 21.48 1.50
CA ASN A 143 8.37 22.66 0.68
C ASN A 143 8.01 22.30 -0.77
N ILE A 144 7.12 23.07 -1.38
CA ILE A 144 6.69 22.86 -2.77
C ILE A 144 7.85 23.09 -3.78
N GLY A 145 8.91 23.76 -3.35
CA GLY A 145 10.12 23.95 -4.13
C GLY A 145 11.12 22.80 -4.03
N ASP A 146 10.86 21.79 -3.19
CA ASP A 146 11.73 20.63 -3.07
C ASP A 146 11.69 19.79 -4.36
N VAL A 147 12.86 19.28 -4.73
CA VAL A 147 13.05 18.44 -5.91
C VAL A 147 13.68 17.13 -5.46
N VAL A 148 12.96 16.03 -5.66
CA VAL A 148 13.48 14.67 -5.46
C VAL A 148 13.96 14.13 -6.81
N ILE A 149 15.18 13.58 -6.83
CA ILE A 149 15.80 12.99 -8.01
C ILE A 149 16.15 11.54 -7.74
N GLU A 150 15.54 10.65 -8.52
CA GLU A 150 15.71 9.20 -8.44
C GLU A 150 16.03 8.66 -9.85
N ASN A 151 17.05 7.82 -9.99
CA ASN A 151 17.33 7.12 -11.24
C ASN A 151 16.75 5.71 -11.23
N THR A 152 16.74 5.08 -12.41
CA THR A 152 16.18 3.73 -12.55
C THR A 152 17.10 2.68 -11.90
N ASN A 153 16.51 1.74 -11.16
CA ASN A 153 17.19 0.65 -10.42
C ASN A 153 18.05 1.13 -9.24
N GLU A 154 17.66 2.24 -8.63
CA GLU A 154 18.34 2.78 -7.46
C GLU A 154 17.81 2.22 -6.14
N GLY A 155 16.52 1.93 -6.05
CA GLY A 155 15.95 1.23 -4.93
C GLY A 155 14.45 1.06 -5.07
N ALA A 156 13.80 0.88 -3.92
CA ALA A 156 12.39 1.17 -3.76
C ALA A 156 12.27 2.32 -2.75
N ASP A 157 11.95 3.50 -3.26
CA ASP A 157 12.19 4.76 -2.55
C ASP A 157 10.89 5.40 -2.07
N THR A 158 10.99 6.16 -0.98
CA THR A 158 9.83 6.74 -0.31
C THR A 158 9.91 8.25 -0.23
N VAL A 159 8.88 8.94 -0.69
CA VAL A 159 8.66 10.34 -0.32
C VAL A 159 7.72 10.40 0.87
N GLN A 160 8.18 11.00 1.97
CA GLN A 160 7.34 11.36 3.10
C GLN A 160 7.03 12.87 3.02
N ALA A 161 5.83 13.21 2.56
CA ALA A 161 5.42 14.58 2.32
C ALA A 161 4.55 15.13 3.46
N SER A 162 4.77 16.38 3.86
CA SER A 162 3.86 17.14 4.75
C SER A 162 2.99 18.15 4.00
N ILE A 163 3.08 18.13 2.67
CA ILE A 163 2.37 18.96 1.69
C ILE A 163 1.67 18.09 0.65
N ILE A 164 0.87 18.71 -0.22
CA ILE A 164 0.35 18.04 -1.42
C ILE A 164 1.54 17.67 -2.32
N TYR A 165 1.59 16.42 -2.78
CA TYR A 165 2.75 15.92 -3.52
C TYR A 165 2.38 15.00 -4.68
N THR A 166 3.19 15.05 -5.73
CA THR A 166 3.13 14.16 -6.89
C THR A 166 4.49 13.50 -7.06
N LEU A 167 4.52 12.17 -7.10
CA LEU A 167 5.76 11.42 -7.26
C LEU A 167 6.44 11.73 -8.59
N GLY A 168 7.74 11.99 -8.53
CA GLY A 168 8.61 12.00 -9.70
C GLY A 168 8.79 10.60 -10.28
N ALA A 169 9.42 10.48 -11.44
CA ALA A 169 9.73 9.18 -12.03
C ALA A 169 10.66 8.35 -11.13
N ASN A 170 10.59 7.03 -11.26
CA ASN A 170 11.41 6.06 -10.50
C ASN A 170 11.17 6.03 -8.98
N ILE A 171 10.17 6.73 -8.45
CA ILE A 171 9.84 6.67 -7.02
C ILE A 171 8.59 5.81 -6.84
N GLU A 172 8.64 4.85 -5.93
CA GLU A 172 7.58 3.85 -5.76
C GLU A 172 6.58 4.25 -4.66
N ASN A 173 7.04 4.88 -3.57
CA ASN A 173 6.21 5.05 -2.38
C ASN A 173 5.96 6.53 -2.02
N LEU A 174 4.74 6.86 -1.62
CA LEU A 174 4.35 8.16 -1.07
C LEU A 174 3.64 7.98 0.27
N ILE A 175 4.08 8.73 1.29
CA ILE A 175 3.43 8.81 2.60
C ILE A 175 3.09 10.27 2.91
N LEU A 176 1.81 10.56 3.17
CA LEU A 176 1.38 11.87 3.66
C LEU A 176 1.47 11.88 5.20
N SER A 177 2.22 12.83 5.77
CA SER A 177 2.67 12.76 7.18
C SER A 177 2.10 13.82 8.13
N SER A 178 1.37 14.81 7.62
CA SER A 178 0.66 15.79 8.46
C SER A 178 -0.79 15.36 8.74
N SER A 179 -1.55 16.13 9.53
CA SER A 179 -3.01 15.92 9.69
C SER A 179 -3.84 16.84 8.78
N ALA A 180 -3.22 17.52 7.83
CA ALA A 180 -3.92 18.36 6.87
C ALA A 180 -4.60 17.50 5.80
N ASN A 181 -5.62 18.07 5.15
CA ASN A 181 -6.23 17.49 3.95
C ASN A 181 -5.24 17.64 2.77
N LEU A 182 -4.36 16.66 2.63
CA LEU A 182 -3.35 16.61 1.58
C LEU A 182 -3.80 15.69 0.46
N ASN A 183 -3.27 15.90 -0.74
CA ASN A 183 -3.51 15.02 -1.88
C ASN A 183 -2.19 14.38 -2.28
N GLY A 184 -2.28 13.14 -2.75
CA GLY A 184 -1.15 12.36 -3.25
C GLY A 184 -1.41 11.93 -4.67
N THR A 185 -0.37 11.97 -5.50
CA THR A 185 -0.44 11.44 -6.87
C THR A 185 0.81 10.61 -7.13
N GLY A 186 0.65 9.38 -7.60
CA GLY A 186 1.73 8.52 -8.04
C GLY A 186 2.22 8.88 -9.45
N ASN A 187 2.84 7.90 -10.11
CA ASN A 187 3.45 8.01 -11.42
C ASN A 187 3.01 6.85 -12.33
N ALA A 188 3.92 6.24 -13.08
CA ALA A 188 3.62 5.16 -14.03
C ALA A 188 4.14 3.79 -13.57
N LEU A 189 4.58 3.70 -12.32
CA LEU A 189 5.03 2.48 -11.65
C LEU A 189 3.91 1.93 -10.77
N ASP A 190 4.09 0.72 -10.28
CA ASP A 190 3.27 0.15 -9.22
C ASP A 190 3.57 0.91 -7.90
N ASN A 191 2.77 1.92 -7.58
CA ASN A 191 2.98 2.81 -6.44
C ASN A 191 2.28 2.32 -5.16
N LEU A 192 2.92 2.54 -4.02
CA LEU A 192 2.28 2.45 -2.70
C LEU A 192 2.05 3.86 -2.16
N ILE A 193 0.79 4.27 -2.06
CA ILE A 193 0.42 5.60 -1.57
C ILE A 193 -0.38 5.46 -0.27
N THR A 194 0.19 5.99 0.81
CA THR A 194 -0.47 6.07 2.13
C THR A 194 -0.81 7.52 2.44
N GLY A 195 -2.10 7.79 2.61
CA GLY A 195 -2.67 9.03 3.07
C GLY A 195 -2.46 9.26 4.57
N ASN A 196 -3.20 10.20 5.12
CA ASN A 196 -3.05 10.64 6.49
C ASN A 196 -4.38 10.61 7.25
N SER A 197 -4.53 11.46 8.27
CA SER A 197 -5.79 11.52 9.04
C SER A 197 -6.79 12.56 8.52
N GLY A 198 -6.38 13.38 7.55
CA GLY A 198 -7.25 14.32 6.84
C GLY A 198 -8.00 13.63 5.70
N SER A 199 -8.91 14.35 5.05
CA SER A 199 -9.53 13.88 3.81
C SER A 199 -8.57 14.08 2.65
N ASN A 200 -8.13 12.99 2.04
CA ASN A 200 -7.18 12.95 0.94
C ASN A 200 -7.87 12.63 -0.39
N LEU A 201 -7.33 13.21 -1.47
CA LEU A 201 -7.50 12.70 -2.82
C LEU A 201 -6.22 11.97 -3.21
N LEU A 202 -6.30 10.65 -3.40
CA LEU A 202 -5.18 9.82 -3.84
C LEU A 202 -5.41 9.36 -5.28
N THR A 203 -4.39 9.50 -6.11
CA THR A 203 -4.39 8.99 -7.49
C THR A 203 -3.14 8.14 -7.71
N GLY A 204 -3.31 6.87 -8.07
CA GLY A 204 -2.21 5.94 -8.34
C GLY A 204 -1.46 6.32 -9.63
N GLY A 205 -2.15 6.23 -10.76
CA GLY A 205 -1.63 6.67 -12.05
C GLY A 205 -1.65 5.53 -13.07
N ALA A 206 -0.50 5.07 -13.52
CA ALA A 206 -0.45 3.83 -14.28
C ALA A 206 0.39 2.81 -13.52
N GLY A 207 0.08 1.53 -13.65
CA GLY A 207 0.71 0.50 -12.84
C GLY A 207 -0.31 -0.12 -11.90
N ASN A 208 0.09 -1.15 -11.16
CA ASN A 208 -0.76 -1.79 -10.17
C ASN A 208 -0.51 -1.13 -8.81
N ASP A 209 -1.28 -0.10 -8.52
CA ASP A 209 -1.10 0.75 -7.35
C ASP A 209 -1.78 0.18 -6.11
N THR A 210 -1.26 0.52 -4.94
CA THR A 210 -1.93 0.29 -3.64
C THR A 210 -2.18 1.64 -2.97
N LEU A 211 -3.45 1.95 -2.77
CA LEU A 211 -3.91 3.22 -2.20
C LEU A 211 -4.55 2.99 -0.83
N ASP A 212 -3.95 3.53 0.21
CA ASP A 212 -4.49 3.58 1.57
C ASP A 212 -4.79 5.04 1.92
N GLY A 213 -6.06 5.40 2.07
CA GLY A 213 -6.46 6.76 2.45
C GLY A 213 -6.01 7.17 3.86
N GLY A 214 -5.76 6.18 4.73
CA GLY A 214 -5.69 6.38 6.16
C GLY A 214 -7.08 6.60 6.76
N SER A 215 -7.13 7.11 8.00
CA SER A 215 -8.39 7.21 8.75
C SER A 215 -9.38 8.28 8.26
N GLY A 216 -9.00 9.02 7.21
CA GLY A 216 -9.74 10.14 6.64
C GLY A 216 -11.06 9.71 6.00
N ALA A 217 -11.76 10.65 5.36
CA ALA A 217 -12.82 10.30 4.42
C ALA A 217 -12.27 10.64 3.05
N ASP A 218 -11.85 9.62 2.32
CA ASP A 218 -10.90 9.77 1.23
C ASP A 218 -11.52 9.47 -0.13
N LEU A 219 -10.87 9.98 -1.17
CA LEU A 219 -11.24 9.72 -2.55
C LEU A 219 -10.06 9.06 -3.25
N LEU A 220 -10.25 7.82 -3.67
CA LEU A 220 -9.20 6.95 -4.20
C LEU A 220 -9.44 6.65 -5.68
N TYR A 221 -8.44 6.94 -6.51
CA TYR A 221 -8.42 6.67 -7.96
C TYR A 221 -7.19 5.86 -8.32
N GLY A 222 -7.32 4.59 -8.66
CA GLY A 222 -6.20 3.76 -9.11
C GLY A 222 -5.71 4.21 -10.49
N SER A 223 -6.66 4.49 -11.39
CA SER A 223 -6.43 4.79 -12.81
C SER A 223 -6.05 3.52 -13.58
N THR A 224 -5.02 3.47 -14.41
CA THR A 224 -4.81 2.26 -15.26
C THR A 224 -3.92 1.23 -14.60
N GLY A 225 -4.36 -0.02 -14.55
CA GLY A 225 -3.66 -1.15 -13.95
C GLY A 225 -4.59 -1.87 -12.99
N ASN A 226 -4.10 -2.92 -12.34
CA ASN A 226 -4.91 -3.68 -11.38
C ASN A 226 -4.61 -3.16 -9.98
N ASP A 227 -5.45 -2.26 -9.51
CA ASP A 227 -5.19 -1.48 -8.31
C ASP A 227 -5.80 -2.11 -7.06
N THR A 228 -5.23 -1.79 -5.91
CA THR A 228 -5.73 -2.19 -4.59
C THR A 228 -6.07 -0.97 -3.74
N TYR A 229 -7.30 -0.89 -3.28
CA TYR A 229 -7.79 0.18 -2.42
C TYR A 229 -8.00 -0.34 -1.00
N ILE A 230 -7.35 0.26 -0.01
CA ILE A 230 -7.58 -0.02 1.40
C ILE A 230 -8.66 0.93 1.90
N VAL A 231 -9.77 0.37 2.37
CA VAL A 231 -10.93 1.12 2.87
C VAL A 231 -11.15 0.82 4.35
N ASP A 232 -10.98 1.84 5.17
CA ASP A 232 -11.17 1.75 6.62
C ASP A 232 -12.24 2.72 7.16
N ASN A 233 -12.67 3.69 6.34
CA ASN A 233 -13.63 4.71 6.71
C ASN A 233 -14.88 4.63 5.83
N ALA A 234 -16.06 4.79 6.44
CA ALA A 234 -17.33 4.79 5.71
C ALA A 234 -17.50 5.98 4.76
N GLY A 235 -16.64 7.00 4.90
CA GLY A 235 -16.54 8.14 4.00
C GLY A 235 -15.64 7.91 2.79
N ASP A 236 -14.92 6.79 2.72
CA ASP A 236 -14.03 6.50 1.60
C ASP A 236 -14.82 6.18 0.34
N VAL A 237 -14.38 6.76 -0.78
CA VAL A 237 -14.96 6.59 -2.09
C VAL A 237 -13.88 6.10 -3.05
N VAL A 238 -14.06 4.88 -3.54
CA VAL A 238 -13.27 4.33 -4.65
C VAL A 238 -13.96 4.71 -5.96
N THR A 239 -13.20 5.29 -6.89
CA THR A 239 -13.71 5.66 -8.20
C THR A 239 -12.82 5.09 -9.30
N GLU A 240 -13.45 4.36 -10.22
CA GLU A 240 -12.80 3.69 -11.33
C GLU A 240 -13.59 3.92 -12.63
N ASN A 241 -12.89 4.10 -13.75
CA ASN A 241 -13.51 4.13 -15.08
C ASN A 241 -13.51 2.74 -15.73
N ALA A 242 -14.32 2.57 -16.76
CA ALA A 242 -14.34 1.31 -17.49
C ALA A 242 -13.02 1.05 -18.24
N ASN A 243 -12.53 -0.18 -18.20
CA ASN A 243 -11.29 -0.67 -18.85
C ASN A 243 -9.99 -0.09 -18.25
N GLU A 244 -10.01 0.25 -16.97
CA GLU A 244 -8.84 0.72 -16.24
C GLU A 244 -8.04 -0.44 -15.64
N GLY A 245 -8.67 -1.55 -15.27
CA GLY A 245 -7.98 -2.81 -15.02
C GLY A 245 -8.91 -3.85 -14.41
N THR A 246 -8.39 -4.61 -13.45
CA THR A 246 -9.19 -5.47 -12.58
C THR A 246 -8.81 -5.15 -11.14
N ASP A 247 -9.71 -4.47 -10.46
CA ASP A 247 -9.41 -3.73 -9.25
C ASP A 247 -9.92 -4.44 -7.99
N THR A 248 -9.27 -4.18 -6.86
CA THR A 248 -9.57 -4.83 -5.58
C THR A 248 -9.76 -3.83 -4.47
N VAL A 249 -10.92 -3.89 -3.81
CA VAL A 249 -11.12 -3.23 -2.52
C VAL A 249 -10.78 -4.21 -1.39
N GLN A 250 -9.80 -3.88 -0.57
CA GLN A 250 -9.59 -4.48 0.75
C GLN A 250 -10.28 -3.60 1.79
N SER A 251 -11.38 -4.09 2.36
CA SER A 251 -12.14 -3.33 3.35
C SER A 251 -12.06 -3.93 4.74
N ILE A 252 -11.87 -3.09 5.75
CA ILE A 252 -12.04 -3.48 7.17
C ILE A 252 -13.38 -3.03 7.76
N ILE A 253 -14.28 -2.54 6.90
CA ILE A 253 -15.66 -2.17 7.22
C ILE A 253 -16.64 -2.89 6.28
N THR A 254 -17.93 -2.76 6.54
CA THR A 254 -18.95 -3.19 5.57
C THR A 254 -18.88 -2.30 4.34
N TYR A 255 -18.84 -2.91 3.16
CA TYR A 255 -18.58 -2.18 1.92
C TYR A 255 -19.48 -2.62 0.76
N ILE A 256 -19.77 -1.67 -0.12
CA ILE A 256 -20.51 -1.85 -1.36
C ILE A 256 -19.60 -1.36 -2.49
N LEU A 257 -19.28 -2.23 -3.45
CA LEU A 257 -18.44 -1.86 -4.58
C LEU A 257 -19.09 -0.75 -5.40
N GLY A 258 -18.29 0.26 -5.75
CA GLY A 258 -18.62 1.24 -6.77
C GLY A 258 -18.73 0.59 -8.14
N SER A 259 -19.22 1.30 -9.15
CA SER A 259 -19.19 0.81 -10.52
C SER A 259 -17.76 0.58 -11.00
N ASN A 260 -17.60 -0.39 -11.91
CA ASN A 260 -16.35 -0.79 -12.54
C ASN A 260 -15.40 -1.61 -11.66
N VAL A 261 -15.51 -1.57 -10.33
CA VAL A 261 -14.64 -2.38 -9.46
C VAL A 261 -15.05 -3.85 -9.43
N GLU A 262 -14.11 -4.77 -9.65
CA GLU A 262 -14.41 -6.20 -9.74
C GLU A 262 -14.34 -6.94 -8.40
N ASN A 263 -13.34 -6.65 -7.55
CA ASN A 263 -13.04 -7.51 -6.40
C ASN A 263 -13.26 -6.80 -5.05
N LEU A 264 -13.81 -7.55 -4.09
CA LEU A 264 -13.95 -7.13 -2.69
C LEU A 264 -13.39 -8.20 -1.76
N ILE A 265 -12.52 -7.79 -0.83
CA ILE A 265 -11.97 -8.64 0.23
C ILE A 265 -12.25 -7.97 1.57
N LEU A 266 -12.91 -8.68 2.48
CA LEU A 266 -13.12 -8.23 3.86
C LEU A 266 -11.92 -8.66 4.72
N SER A 267 -11.16 -7.71 5.28
CA SER A 267 -9.83 -7.98 5.87
C SER A 267 -9.76 -7.85 7.39
N SER A 268 -10.89 -7.76 8.09
CA SER A 268 -10.95 -7.81 9.56
C SER A 268 -11.57 -9.11 10.08
N SER A 269 -11.67 -9.31 11.40
CA SER A 269 -12.43 -10.41 12.00
C SER A 269 -13.83 -9.99 12.47
N ALA A 270 -14.28 -8.79 12.11
CA ALA A 270 -15.62 -8.30 12.46
C ALA A 270 -16.69 -8.94 11.55
N ASN A 271 -17.94 -8.93 12.02
CA ASN A 271 -19.09 -9.29 11.19
C ASN A 271 -19.34 -8.16 10.19
N LEU A 272 -18.73 -8.27 9.02
CA LEU A 272 -18.80 -7.30 7.93
C LEU A 272 -19.68 -7.83 6.81
N ASN A 273 -20.26 -6.94 6.02
CA ASN A 273 -21.02 -7.34 4.83
C ASN A 273 -20.31 -6.83 3.58
N GLY A 274 -20.47 -7.58 2.49
CA GLY A 274 -19.96 -7.23 1.17
C GLY A 274 -21.09 -7.19 0.16
N THR A 275 -21.09 -6.19 -0.71
CA THR A 275 -22.02 -6.14 -1.85
C THR A 275 -21.24 -5.76 -3.10
N GLY A 276 -21.38 -6.54 -4.16
CA GLY A 276 -20.82 -6.25 -5.47
C GLY A 276 -21.66 -5.25 -6.26
N ASN A 277 -21.52 -5.29 -7.58
CA ASN A 277 -22.15 -4.36 -8.51
C ASN A 277 -22.83 -5.12 -9.67
N ALA A 278 -22.65 -4.68 -10.92
CA ALA A 278 -23.27 -5.29 -12.09
C ALA A 278 -22.27 -6.05 -13.00
N LEU A 279 -21.02 -6.16 -12.54
CA LEU A 279 -19.93 -6.90 -13.18
C LEU A 279 -19.83 -8.31 -12.58
N ASP A 280 -19.00 -9.15 -13.20
CA ASP A 280 -18.61 -10.43 -12.64
C ASP A 280 -17.65 -10.17 -11.45
N ASN A 281 -18.15 -10.20 -10.22
CA ASN A 281 -17.41 -9.84 -9.02
C ASN A 281 -16.76 -11.03 -8.31
N LEU A 282 -15.56 -10.83 -7.75
CA LEU A 282 -14.98 -11.74 -6.75
C LEU A 282 -15.14 -11.14 -5.35
N ILE A 283 -15.94 -11.77 -4.49
CA ILE A 283 -16.19 -11.29 -3.13
C ILE A 283 -15.71 -12.34 -2.13
N ALA A 284 -14.70 -11.99 -1.35
CA ALA A 284 -14.20 -12.79 -0.25
C ALA A 284 -14.59 -12.17 1.10
N GLY A 285 -15.35 -12.92 1.89
CA GLY A 285 -15.65 -12.65 3.28
C GLY A 285 -14.43 -12.90 4.18
N ASN A 286 -14.70 -12.91 5.48
CA ASN A 286 -13.69 -13.00 6.51
C ASN A 286 -13.95 -14.16 7.48
N SER A 287 -13.58 -13.99 8.75
CA SER A 287 -13.80 -15.00 9.81
C SER A 287 -14.99 -14.69 10.72
N GLY A 288 -15.67 -13.57 10.46
CA GLY A 288 -16.90 -13.19 11.11
C GLY A 288 -18.10 -13.63 10.27
N ASN A 289 -19.30 -13.44 10.81
CA ASN A 289 -20.52 -13.77 10.07
C ASN A 289 -20.80 -12.67 9.04
N ASN A 290 -20.74 -13.02 7.76
CA ASN A 290 -20.89 -12.09 6.65
C ASN A 290 -22.24 -12.21 5.96
N ILE A 291 -22.74 -11.09 5.42
CA ILE A 291 -23.77 -11.08 4.38
C ILE A 291 -23.08 -10.66 3.09
N LEU A 292 -23.01 -11.56 2.11
CA LEU A 292 -22.40 -11.33 0.81
C LEU A 292 -23.48 -11.32 -0.28
N THR A 293 -23.51 -10.26 -1.09
CA THR A 293 -24.40 -10.15 -2.25
C THR A 293 -23.58 -9.84 -3.49
N GLY A 294 -23.63 -10.67 -4.53
CA GLY A 294 -22.88 -10.46 -5.77
C GLY A 294 -23.46 -9.30 -6.58
N GLY A 295 -24.74 -9.41 -6.93
CA GLY A 295 -25.47 -8.35 -7.62
C GLY A 295 -25.98 -8.82 -8.97
N ALA A 296 -25.47 -8.27 -10.06
CA ALA A 296 -25.66 -8.85 -11.38
C ALA A 296 -24.29 -9.18 -11.98
N GLY A 297 -24.23 -10.12 -12.91
CA GLY A 297 -22.94 -10.64 -13.40
C GLY A 297 -22.74 -12.06 -12.90
N ASN A 298 -21.72 -12.76 -13.39
CA ASN A 298 -21.37 -14.10 -12.92
C ASN A 298 -20.38 -13.97 -11.76
N ASP A 299 -20.90 -13.97 -10.54
CA ASP A 299 -20.13 -13.65 -9.36
C ASP A 299 -19.49 -14.89 -8.72
N THR A 300 -18.38 -14.70 -8.02
CA THR A 300 -17.77 -15.71 -7.14
C THR A 300 -17.74 -15.19 -5.71
N LEU A 301 -18.53 -15.81 -4.83
CA LEU A 301 -18.64 -15.44 -3.42
C LEU A 301 -18.02 -16.53 -2.55
N ASN A 302 -17.12 -16.14 -1.65
CA ASN A 302 -16.55 -17.00 -0.62
C ASN A 302 -16.86 -16.40 0.76
N GLY A 303 -17.68 -17.06 1.59
CA GLY A 303 -18.02 -16.62 2.95
C GLY A 303 -16.81 -16.63 3.88
N GLY A 304 -16.04 -17.72 3.84
CA GLY A 304 -14.85 -17.89 4.64
C GLY A 304 -15.14 -18.73 5.87
N ALA A 305 -15.00 -18.15 7.06
CA ALA A 305 -15.39 -18.80 8.29
C ALA A 305 -16.45 -17.97 9.01
N GLY A 306 -17.42 -18.60 9.64
CA GLY A 306 -18.53 -17.89 10.25
C GLY A 306 -19.84 -18.52 9.86
N ALA A 307 -20.95 -17.95 10.29
CA ALA A 307 -22.26 -18.30 9.76
C ALA A 307 -22.63 -17.26 8.72
N ASP A 308 -22.37 -17.56 7.45
CA ASP A 308 -22.44 -16.60 6.35
C ASP A 308 -23.76 -16.69 5.60
N SER A 309 -24.18 -15.58 4.99
CA SER A 309 -25.34 -15.49 4.12
C SER A 309 -24.93 -15.03 2.74
N LEU A 310 -25.04 -15.91 1.75
CA LEU A 310 -24.58 -15.67 0.38
C LEU A 310 -25.78 -15.58 -0.57
N TYR A 311 -25.84 -14.50 -1.35
CA TYR A 311 -26.78 -14.31 -2.44
C TYR A 311 -26.01 -13.89 -3.70
N GLY A 312 -25.90 -14.78 -4.69
CA GLY A 312 -25.21 -14.48 -5.94
C GLY A 312 -25.84 -13.27 -6.64
N GLY A 313 -27.17 -13.29 -6.78
CA GLY A 313 -27.90 -12.21 -7.39
C GLY A 313 -28.45 -12.69 -8.71
N ALA A 314 -28.20 -11.98 -9.82
CA ALA A 314 -28.61 -12.35 -11.17
C ALA A 314 -27.39 -12.68 -12.04
N GLY A 315 -27.27 -13.91 -12.50
CA GLY A 315 -26.13 -14.33 -13.31
C GLY A 315 -25.94 -15.83 -13.28
N ASN A 316 -24.73 -16.32 -13.40
CA ASN A 316 -24.44 -17.72 -13.08
C ASN A 316 -23.34 -17.72 -12.05
N ASP A 317 -23.73 -17.80 -10.79
CA ASP A 317 -22.83 -17.48 -9.67
C ASP A 317 -22.20 -18.73 -9.07
N VAL A 318 -21.02 -18.57 -8.47
CA VAL A 318 -20.34 -19.60 -7.69
C VAL A 318 -20.33 -19.17 -6.23
N LEU A 319 -20.93 -19.98 -5.37
CA LEU A 319 -21.10 -19.70 -3.94
C LEU A 319 -20.37 -20.75 -3.12
N CYS A 320 -19.46 -20.31 -2.26
CA CYS A 320 -18.75 -21.14 -1.30
C CYS A 320 -18.92 -20.53 0.10
N GLY A 321 -19.70 -21.17 0.96
CA GLY A 321 -19.91 -20.72 2.35
C GLY A 321 -18.63 -20.86 3.17
N GLY A 322 -17.99 -22.02 3.07
CA GLY A 322 -16.74 -22.29 3.78
C GLY A 322 -17.01 -23.06 5.06
N THR A 323 -16.46 -22.61 6.20
CA THR A 323 -16.69 -23.30 7.48
C THR A 323 -17.72 -22.58 8.33
N GLY A 324 -18.69 -23.32 8.84
CA GLY A 324 -19.73 -22.82 9.74
C GLY A 324 -21.13 -23.17 9.22
N ASP A 325 -22.15 -22.51 9.76
CA ASP A 325 -23.55 -22.79 9.41
C ASP A 325 -24.05 -21.73 8.41
N ASP A 326 -23.88 -22.01 7.12
CA ASP A 326 -24.09 -21.02 6.06
C ASP A 326 -25.49 -21.06 5.46
N THR A 327 -25.94 -19.93 4.91
CA THR A 327 -27.23 -19.77 4.24
C THR A 327 -27.04 -19.25 2.82
N TYR A 328 -27.47 -20.04 1.84
CA TYR A 328 -27.51 -19.69 0.42
C TYR A 328 -28.92 -19.23 0.04
N LEU A 329 -29.04 -18.04 -0.54
CA LEU A 329 -30.31 -17.50 -1.01
C LEU A 329 -30.43 -17.74 -2.51
N TYR A 330 -31.58 -18.25 -2.95
CA TYR A 330 -31.81 -18.50 -4.38
C TYR A 330 -33.26 -18.21 -4.76
N GLY A 331 -33.50 -17.60 -5.92
CA GLY A 331 -34.82 -17.17 -6.34
C GLY A 331 -35.01 -17.12 -7.86
N ILE A 332 -36.20 -16.69 -8.29
CA ILE A 332 -36.47 -16.42 -9.71
C ILE A 332 -35.61 -15.24 -10.17
N GLY A 333 -34.97 -15.39 -11.33
CA GLY A 333 -34.10 -14.37 -11.89
C GLY A 333 -32.65 -14.45 -11.40
N SER A 334 -32.32 -15.46 -10.58
CA SER A 334 -30.93 -15.68 -10.16
C SER A 334 -30.04 -16.29 -11.23
N GLY A 335 -30.63 -16.92 -12.25
CA GLY A 335 -29.91 -17.57 -13.34
C GLY A 335 -29.48 -19.00 -12.99
N ASN A 336 -28.24 -19.41 -13.25
CA ASN A 336 -27.80 -20.79 -12.96
C ASN A 336 -26.59 -20.84 -12.03
N ASP A 337 -26.87 -21.03 -10.75
CA ASP A 337 -25.84 -20.92 -9.71
C ASP A 337 -25.27 -22.28 -9.33
N SER A 338 -24.05 -22.27 -8.78
CA SER A 338 -23.39 -23.42 -8.22
C SER A 338 -22.98 -23.13 -6.78
N ILE A 339 -23.34 -24.03 -5.87
CA ILE A 339 -22.79 -24.10 -4.53
C ILE A 339 -21.63 -25.10 -4.58
N ASP A 340 -20.41 -24.60 -4.41
CA ASP A 340 -19.18 -25.40 -4.25
C ASP A 340 -18.67 -25.23 -2.82
N ASP A 341 -19.33 -25.95 -1.91
CA ASP A 341 -19.17 -25.80 -0.48
C ASP A 341 -18.55 -27.06 0.11
N TYR A 342 -17.43 -26.90 0.79
CA TYR A 342 -16.72 -27.99 1.44
C TYR A 342 -16.45 -27.64 2.90
N ASP A 343 -17.28 -28.20 3.78
CA ASP A 343 -17.09 -28.06 5.23
C ASP A 343 -16.67 -29.41 5.88
N PRO A 344 -15.38 -29.60 6.17
CA PRO A 344 -14.91 -30.79 6.88
C PRO A 344 -15.35 -30.82 8.37
N SER A 345 -15.78 -29.68 8.93
CA SER A 345 -16.17 -29.56 10.33
C SER A 345 -17.61 -29.98 10.60
N GLY A 346 -18.46 -30.02 9.56
CA GLY A 346 -19.80 -30.61 9.59
C GLY A 346 -20.92 -29.63 9.95
N GLY A 347 -20.90 -28.43 9.36
CA GLY A 347 -21.92 -27.39 9.47
C GLY A 347 -23.31 -27.79 8.98
N SER A 348 -24.31 -27.04 9.42
CA SER A 348 -25.73 -27.22 9.09
C SER A 348 -26.20 -26.21 8.06
N ASN A 349 -25.69 -26.34 6.84
CA ASN A 349 -25.93 -25.36 5.79
C ASN A 349 -27.38 -25.38 5.29
N THR A 350 -27.87 -24.22 4.90
CA THR A 350 -29.26 -23.98 4.48
C THR A 350 -29.30 -23.41 3.06
N LEU A 351 -30.08 -24.02 2.18
CA LEU A 351 -30.49 -23.41 0.91
C LEU A 351 -31.91 -22.86 1.06
N GLN A 352 -32.05 -21.54 1.00
CA GLN A 352 -33.31 -20.83 1.17
C GLN A 352 -33.86 -20.32 -0.16
N PHE A 353 -34.97 -20.91 -0.61
CA PHE A 353 -35.66 -20.49 -1.82
C PHE A 353 -36.56 -19.28 -1.54
N GLN A 354 -36.20 -18.14 -2.11
CA GLN A 354 -36.84 -16.84 -1.86
C GLN A 354 -38.22 -16.75 -2.52
N ASN A 355 -39.27 -16.59 -1.70
CA ASN A 355 -40.66 -16.46 -2.16
C ASN A 355 -41.17 -17.65 -3.00
N LEU A 356 -40.59 -18.83 -2.82
CA LEU A 356 -40.95 -20.04 -3.54
C LEU A 356 -41.58 -21.07 -2.58
N VAL A 357 -42.50 -21.87 -3.12
CA VAL A 357 -43.09 -23.02 -2.44
C VAL A 357 -42.39 -24.30 -2.91
N MET A 358 -42.48 -25.40 -2.16
CA MET A 358 -41.83 -26.67 -2.52
C MET A 358 -42.20 -27.18 -3.92
N ALA A 359 -43.44 -26.92 -4.37
CA ALA A 359 -43.91 -27.34 -5.69
C ALA A 359 -43.27 -26.58 -6.85
N SER A 360 -42.61 -25.45 -6.58
CA SER A 360 -41.92 -24.63 -7.58
C SER A 360 -40.55 -25.19 -7.98
N VAL A 361 -40.05 -26.22 -7.28
CA VAL A 361 -38.69 -26.74 -7.47
C VAL A 361 -38.69 -28.24 -7.71
N THR A 362 -38.01 -28.69 -8.77
CA THR A 362 -37.71 -30.10 -9.03
C THR A 362 -36.28 -30.42 -8.62
N PHE A 363 -36.08 -31.59 -8.03
CA PHE A 363 -34.77 -32.07 -7.58
C PHE A 363 -34.34 -33.24 -8.48
N THR A 364 -33.19 -33.09 -9.13
CA THR A 364 -32.60 -34.12 -9.99
C THR A 364 -31.14 -34.33 -9.61
N GLN A 365 -30.56 -35.44 -10.06
CA GLN A 365 -29.14 -35.73 -9.86
C GLN A 365 -28.45 -35.75 -11.22
N ASN A 366 -27.32 -35.05 -11.33
CA ASN A 366 -26.46 -35.09 -12.50
C ASN A 366 -25.04 -35.47 -12.06
N GLY A 367 -24.61 -36.70 -12.38
CA GLY A 367 -23.35 -37.21 -11.84
C GLY A 367 -23.38 -37.26 -10.32
N ASN A 368 -22.46 -36.54 -9.66
CA ASN A 368 -22.42 -36.42 -8.20
C ASN A 368 -23.20 -35.25 -7.64
N ASP A 369 -23.75 -34.39 -8.50
CA ASP A 369 -24.30 -33.11 -8.10
C ASP A 369 -25.82 -33.20 -7.93
N LEU A 370 -26.35 -32.41 -6.99
CA LEU A 370 -27.77 -32.18 -6.83
C LEU A 370 -28.17 -30.94 -7.63
N VAL A 371 -29.14 -31.08 -8.54
CA VAL A 371 -29.65 -29.96 -9.34
C VAL A 371 -31.08 -29.64 -8.91
N CYS A 372 -31.27 -28.42 -8.40
CA CYS A 372 -32.56 -27.86 -8.00
C CYS A 372 -33.07 -26.89 -9.08
N THR A 373 -34.03 -27.32 -9.89
CA THR A 373 -34.54 -26.52 -11.03
C THR A 373 -35.88 -25.86 -10.71
N LEU A 374 -36.01 -24.56 -11.01
CA LEU A 374 -37.26 -23.81 -10.91
C LEU A 374 -38.19 -24.20 -12.06
N THR A 375 -39.40 -24.67 -11.74
CA THR A 375 -40.35 -25.17 -12.76
C THR A 375 -40.90 -24.07 -13.67
N GLN A 376 -40.92 -22.83 -13.19
CA GLN A 376 -41.46 -21.69 -13.93
C GLN A 376 -40.49 -21.15 -14.99
N THR A 377 -39.19 -21.12 -14.70
CA THR A 377 -38.17 -20.47 -15.53
C THR A 377 -37.19 -21.45 -16.17
N GLY A 378 -36.93 -22.60 -15.55
CA GLY A 378 -35.87 -23.53 -15.94
C GLY A 378 -34.48 -23.18 -15.38
N GLU A 379 -34.35 -22.06 -14.67
CA GLU A 379 -33.18 -21.68 -13.89
C GLU A 379 -32.90 -22.73 -12.82
N ASN A 380 -31.63 -22.93 -12.44
CA ASN A 380 -31.27 -23.95 -11.47
C ASN A 380 -30.13 -23.55 -10.56
N ILE A 381 -30.16 -24.05 -9.32
CA ILE A 381 -29.01 -24.02 -8.42
C ILE A 381 -28.50 -25.46 -8.24
N CYS A 382 -27.20 -25.62 -8.44
CA CYS A 382 -26.49 -26.89 -8.38
C CYS A 382 -25.68 -26.97 -7.09
N VAL A 383 -25.90 -28.00 -6.27
CA VAL A 383 -25.03 -28.31 -5.13
C VAL A 383 -24.01 -29.34 -5.58
N SER A 384 -22.76 -28.89 -5.72
CA SER A 384 -21.66 -29.71 -6.22
C SER A 384 -21.31 -30.84 -5.24
N ASN A 385 -20.93 -32.00 -5.78
CA ASN A 385 -20.44 -33.13 -4.99
C ASN A 385 -21.41 -33.69 -3.93
N TRP A 386 -22.71 -33.43 -4.08
CA TRP A 386 -23.78 -33.88 -3.17
C TRP A 386 -23.67 -35.36 -2.73
N THR A 387 -23.34 -36.27 -3.65
CA THR A 387 -23.22 -37.71 -3.34
C THR A 387 -21.83 -38.17 -2.92
N VAL A 388 -20.83 -37.27 -2.88
CA VAL A 388 -19.45 -37.60 -2.50
C VAL A 388 -19.31 -37.77 -0.98
N GLY A 389 -19.96 -36.90 -0.19
CA GLY A 389 -19.91 -36.97 1.26
C GLY A 389 -20.74 -35.88 1.95
N THR A 390 -20.99 -36.04 3.24
CA THR A 390 -21.83 -35.11 4.02
C THR A 390 -21.24 -33.71 4.15
N SER A 391 -19.92 -33.56 3.98
CA SER A 391 -19.23 -32.26 3.99
C SER A 391 -19.57 -31.36 2.80
N TYR A 392 -20.25 -31.90 1.78
CA TYR A 392 -20.72 -31.15 0.61
C TYR A 392 -22.25 -30.97 0.61
N GLN A 393 -22.93 -31.42 1.66
CA GLN A 393 -24.39 -31.46 1.68
C GLN A 393 -24.99 -30.27 2.43
N ILE A 394 -25.96 -29.63 1.78
CA ILE A 394 -26.93 -28.77 2.44
C ILE A 394 -27.85 -29.58 3.35
N ALA A 395 -27.94 -29.18 4.62
CA ALA A 395 -28.74 -29.86 5.64
C ALA A 395 -30.24 -29.52 5.52
N GLN A 396 -30.56 -28.26 5.19
CA GLN A 396 -31.93 -27.75 5.13
C GLN A 396 -32.24 -27.03 3.81
N PHE A 397 -33.39 -27.34 3.23
CA PHE A 397 -33.93 -26.67 2.05
C PHE A 397 -35.23 -25.97 2.47
N GLN A 398 -35.19 -24.64 2.55
CA GLN A 398 -36.27 -23.83 3.10
C GLN A 398 -37.12 -23.20 1.99
N PHE A 399 -38.44 -23.31 2.16
CA PHE A 399 -39.47 -22.75 1.28
C PHE A 399 -40.48 -21.96 2.11
N THR A 400 -41.30 -21.16 1.45
CA THR A 400 -42.38 -20.41 2.11
C THR A 400 -43.45 -21.31 2.75
N ASP A 401 -43.64 -22.53 2.25
CA ASP A 401 -44.62 -23.51 2.74
C ASP A 401 -44.01 -24.66 3.57
N GLY A 402 -42.72 -24.61 3.87
CA GLY A 402 -42.06 -25.51 4.82
C GLY A 402 -40.59 -25.79 4.52
N THR A 403 -40.02 -26.79 5.20
CA THR A 403 -38.60 -27.16 5.08
C THR A 403 -38.45 -28.65 4.72
N LEU A 404 -37.47 -28.96 3.88
CA LEU A 404 -37.00 -30.32 3.63
C LEU A 404 -35.60 -30.50 4.23
N ASN A 405 -35.31 -31.68 4.77
CA ASN A 405 -33.94 -32.07 5.10
C ASN A 405 -33.30 -32.88 3.95
N ALA A 406 -31.99 -33.10 4.03
CA ALA A 406 -31.23 -33.86 3.04
C ALA A 406 -31.82 -35.26 2.73
N VAL A 407 -32.36 -35.96 3.75
CA VAL A 407 -32.99 -37.28 3.56
C VAL A 407 -34.25 -37.18 2.69
N GLN A 408 -35.10 -36.17 2.94
CA GLN A 408 -36.31 -35.94 2.15
C GLN A 408 -35.98 -35.51 0.71
N VAL A 409 -34.90 -34.75 0.50
CA VAL A 409 -34.41 -34.41 -0.84
C VAL A 409 -33.94 -35.64 -1.60
N ASN A 410 -33.15 -36.52 -0.97
CA ASN A 410 -32.72 -37.79 -1.59
C ASN A 410 -33.91 -38.69 -1.99
N GLN A 411 -34.98 -38.71 -1.19
CA GLN A 411 -36.22 -39.43 -1.55
C GLN A 411 -36.90 -38.82 -2.78
N LYS A 412 -36.90 -37.49 -2.93
CA LYS A 412 -37.46 -36.80 -4.11
C LYS A 412 -36.69 -37.13 -5.37
N ILE A 413 -35.36 -37.15 -5.33
CA ILE A 413 -34.50 -37.55 -6.46
C ILE A 413 -34.88 -38.97 -6.94
N GLY A 414 -34.94 -39.94 -6.01
CA GLY A 414 -35.25 -41.33 -6.34
C GLY A 414 -36.67 -41.56 -6.88
N SER A 415 -37.63 -40.69 -6.54
CA SER A 415 -39.02 -40.79 -7.00
C SER A 415 -39.26 -40.30 -8.44
N MET A 416 -38.29 -39.60 -9.04
CA MET A 416 -38.39 -39.08 -10.42
C MET A 416 -37.65 -39.96 -11.45
N ALA A 417 -36.87 -40.95 -10.99
CA ALA A 417 -36.10 -41.87 -11.84
C ALA A 417 -36.87 -43.17 -12.21
N GLY A 418 -38.08 -43.35 -11.69
CA GLY A 418 -38.98 -44.49 -11.98
C GLY A 418 -40.37 -44.01 -12.37
#